data_AF-A0AAN8E8C4-F1
#
_entry.id   AF-A0AAN8E8C4-F1
#
_cell.length_a   1.000
_cell.length_b   1.000
_cell.length_c   1.000
_cell.angle_alpha   90.00
_cell.angle_beta   90.00
_cell.angle_gamma   90.00
#
_symmetry.space_group_name_H-M   'P 1'
#
loop_
_entity.id
_entity.type
_entity.pdbx_description
1 polymer ?
#
loop_
_entity_poly.entity_id
_entity_poly.type
_entity_poly.pdbx_seq_one_letter_code
_entity_poly.pdbx_strand_id
1 'polypeptide(L)'
;MDNEDQHGASHTYKRVKASGNALVINGNVYGHDSQLLGHTNHNDAKSALLRALYFKDMQKRKRQIDARAASPEYVKWIWTTSFAQWLESPQSFYWITGLPGSGKSTLMKHIADDKKTKATLEIDGHKWTVVHFFFDFRAGKDTANNNQGMLRSLFSQLVKSLPELFYPLIMRST
;
A
#
# COMPACT_ATOMS: atom_id res chain seq x y z
N MET A 1 2.16 33.00 39.65
CA MET A 1 3.00 31.89 40.16
C MET A 1 2.41 30.65 39.54
N ASP A 2 2.84 30.39 38.31
CA ASP A 2 2.41 29.26 37.50
C ASP A 2 3.35 28.08 37.75
N ASN A 3 2.80 26.87 37.79
CA ASN A 3 3.26 25.76 36.96
C ASN A 3 2.37 24.53 37.19
N GLU A 4 1.53 24.26 36.18
CA GLU A 4 1.12 22.92 35.79
C GLU A 4 2.33 22.23 35.14
N ASP A 5 2.70 21.04 35.63
CA ASP A 5 3.70 20.20 34.97
C ASP A 5 3.07 18.95 34.35
N GLN A 6 3.41 18.80 33.07
CA GLN A 6 2.89 17.89 32.08
C GLN A 6 3.43 16.46 32.28
N HIS A 7 2.56 15.45 32.12
CA HIS A 7 2.99 14.05 31.96
C HIS A 7 3.62 13.84 30.57
N GLY A 8 4.93 14.01 30.49
CA GLY A 8 5.74 13.64 29.33
C GLY A 8 5.94 12.12 29.24
N ALA A 9 5.42 11.51 28.18
CA ALA A 9 5.73 10.12 27.83
C ALA A 9 7.22 9.99 27.48
N SER A 10 7.99 9.39 28.38
CA SER A 10 9.42 9.11 28.20
C SER A 10 9.64 8.13 27.03
N HIS A 11 10.01 8.65 25.87
CA HIS A 11 10.50 7.86 24.75
C HIS A 11 11.98 7.57 24.98
N THR A 12 12.31 6.35 25.38
CA THR A 12 13.70 5.90 25.54
C THR A 12 14.27 5.55 24.17
N TYR A 13 15.08 6.43 23.59
CA TYR A 13 15.88 6.11 22.41
C TYR A 13 17.20 5.47 22.86
N LYS A 14 17.35 4.15 22.69
CA LYS A 14 18.62 3.46 22.92
C LYS A 14 19.57 3.74 21.75
N ARG A 15 20.78 4.19 22.09
CA ARG A 15 21.89 4.44 21.14
C ARG A 15 22.32 3.10 20.52
N VAL A 16 22.11 2.93 19.21
CA VAL A 16 22.61 1.78 18.46
C VAL A 16 24.10 2.00 18.22
N LYS A 17 24.95 1.10 18.73
CA LYS A 17 26.39 1.11 18.45
C LYS A 17 26.62 0.14 17.29
N ALA A 18 26.72 0.68 16.08
CA ALA A 18 27.18 -0.11 14.94
C ALA A 18 28.69 -0.31 15.07
N SER A 19 29.13 -1.56 15.14
CA SER A 19 30.53 -1.93 15.06
C SER A 19 30.61 -3.09 14.08
N GLY A 20 30.86 -2.79 12.82
CA GLY A 20 30.81 -3.77 11.73
C GLY A 20 29.38 -4.15 11.31
N ASN A 21 29.31 -4.90 10.20
CA ASN A 21 28.12 -5.18 9.38
C ASN A 21 27.06 -6.11 10.01
N ALA A 22 26.86 -6.06 11.33
CA ALA A 22 25.83 -6.82 12.03
C ALA A 22 24.74 -5.86 12.53
N LEU A 23 23.49 -6.13 12.13
CA LEU A 23 22.34 -5.40 12.63
C LEU A 23 21.74 -6.16 13.81
N VAL A 24 21.71 -5.53 14.98
CA VAL A 24 21.07 -6.10 16.18
C VAL A 24 19.73 -5.43 16.38
N ILE A 25 18.63 -6.18 16.19
CA ILE A 25 17.26 -5.72 16.49
C ILE A 25 16.69 -6.61 17.58
N ASN A 26 16.26 -6.01 18.69
CA ASN A 26 15.63 -6.71 19.82
C ASN A 26 16.46 -7.90 20.36
N GLY A 27 17.79 -7.77 20.38
CA GLY A 27 18.70 -8.82 20.86
C GLY A 27 18.99 -9.93 19.84
N ASN A 28 18.35 -9.91 18.68
CA ASN A 28 18.65 -10.84 17.58
C ASN A 28 19.70 -10.23 16.66
N VAL A 29 20.78 -10.99 16.43
CA VAL A 29 21.88 -10.61 15.54
C VAL A 29 21.58 -11.12 14.15
N TYR A 30 21.52 -10.22 13.18
CA TYR A 30 21.38 -10.53 11.76
C TYR A 30 22.68 -10.22 11.03
N GLY A 31 23.23 -11.22 10.35
CA GLY A 31 24.44 -11.12 9.53
C GLY A 31 25.59 -11.97 10.06
N HIS A 32 25.71 -13.19 9.55
CA HIS A 32 26.95 -13.93 9.58
C HIS A 32 27.14 -14.60 8.22
N ASP A 33 27.50 -13.79 7.23
CA ASP A 33 28.15 -14.27 6.00
C ASP A 33 28.97 -13.12 5.40
N SER A 34 30.28 -13.17 5.67
CA SER A 34 31.25 -12.11 5.41
C SER A 34 31.85 -12.15 4.00
N GLN A 35 31.05 -12.47 2.98
CA GLN A 35 31.48 -12.42 1.57
C GLN A 35 30.60 -11.59 0.62
N LEU A 36 29.65 -10.80 1.11
CA LEU A 36 28.81 -9.93 0.26
C LEU A 36 29.03 -8.43 0.51
N LEU A 37 30.29 -8.01 0.63
CA LEU A 37 30.70 -6.59 0.62
C LEU A 37 30.89 -6.06 -0.82
N GLY A 38 29.93 -6.35 -1.70
CA GLY A 38 29.90 -5.83 -3.06
C GLY A 38 28.46 -5.50 -3.43
N HIS A 39 28.15 -4.21 -3.58
CA HIS A 39 26.94 -3.68 -4.18
C HIS A 39 25.64 -4.38 -3.72
N THR A 40 24.97 -3.85 -2.68
CA THR A 40 23.58 -4.27 -2.43
C THR A 40 22.79 -3.98 -3.70
N ASN A 41 22.42 -5.03 -4.42
CA ASN A 41 21.81 -4.89 -5.73
C ASN A 41 20.44 -4.22 -5.53
N HIS A 42 20.03 -3.38 -6.47
CA HIS A 42 18.71 -2.72 -6.46
C HIS A 42 17.58 -3.74 -6.25
N ASN A 43 17.78 -4.96 -6.78
CA ASN A 43 16.85 -6.08 -6.61
C ASN A 43 16.81 -6.63 -5.18
N ASP A 44 17.94 -6.66 -4.47
CA ASP A 44 18.02 -7.18 -3.09
C ASP A 44 17.33 -6.23 -2.12
N ALA A 45 17.56 -4.94 -2.31
CA ALA A 45 17.04 -3.91 -1.44
C ALA A 45 15.52 -3.69 -1.65
N LYS A 46 15.04 -3.76 -2.90
CA LYS A 46 13.60 -3.87 -3.23
C LYS A 46 12.97 -5.10 -2.57
N SER A 47 13.64 -6.25 -2.66
CA SER A 47 13.14 -7.50 -2.07
C SER A 47 13.07 -7.43 -0.54
N ALA A 48 14.05 -6.80 0.10
CA ALA A 48 14.03 -6.52 1.54
C ALA A 48 12.84 -5.64 1.94
N LEU A 49 12.59 -4.54 1.22
CA LEU A 49 11.46 -3.65 1.49
C LEU A 49 10.11 -4.37 1.29
N LEU A 50 9.96 -5.14 0.21
CA LEU A 50 8.74 -5.90 -0.03
C LEU A 50 8.49 -6.95 1.06
N ARG A 51 9.54 -7.58 1.59
CA ARG A 51 9.44 -8.49 2.75
C ARG A 51 9.01 -7.75 4.02
N ALA A 52 9.57 -6.58 4.29
CA ALA A 52 9.19 -5.76 5.45
C ALA A 52 7.73 -5.28 5.37
N LEU A 53 7.26 -4.92 4.18
CA LEU A 53 5.87 -4.51 3.95
C LEU A 53 4.89 -5.70 4.00
N TYR A 54 5.34 -6.91 3.69
CA TYR A 54 4.47 -8.09 3.60
C TYR A 54 3.81 -8.47 4.92
N PHE A 55 2.54 -8.87 4.83
CA PHE A 55 1.82 -9.56 5.89
C PHE A 55 0.90 -10.63 5.29
N LYS A 56 0.59 -11.65 6.09
CA LYS A 56 -0.30 -12.74 5.69
C LYS A 56 -1.64 -12.17 5.24
N ASP A 57 -2.18 -12.69 4.14
CA ASP A 57 -3.52 -12.33 3.66
C ASP A 57 -3.72 -10.89 3.16
N MET A 58 -2.64 -10.17 2.80
CA MET A 58 -2.67 -8.78 2.29
C MET A 58 -3.69 -8.47 1.18
N GLN A 59 -4.05 -9.44 0.35
CA GLN A 59 -5.04 -9.29 -0.73
C GLN A 59 -6.25 -10.23 -0.58
N LYS A 60 -6.47 -10.78 0.62
CA LYS A 60 -7.53 -11.77 0.89
C LYS A 60 -8.90 -11.24 0.49
N ARG A 61 -9.22 -10.00 0.87
CA ARG A 61 -10.53 -9.43 0.54
C ARG A 61 -10.73 -9.26 -0.98
N LYS A 62 -9.73 -8.75 -1.72
CA LYS A 62 -9.79 -8.68 -3.20
C LYS A 62 -10.03 -10.05 -3.83
N ARG A 63 -9.40 -11.12 -3.30
CA ARG A 63 -9.60 -12.50 -3.78
C ARG A 63 -11.01 -13.01 -3.53
N GLN A 64 -11.62 -12.66 -2.40
CA GLN A 64 -12.98 -13.07 -2.05
C GLN A 64 -14.09 -12.30 -2.80
N ILE A 65 -13.78 -11.13 -3.37
CA ILE A 65 -14.73 -10.41 -4.22
C ILE A 65 -14.79 -11.13 -5.57
N ASP A 66 -15.90 -11.76 -5.91
CA ASP A 66 -16.07 -12.33 -7.24
C ASP A 66 -16.41 -11.22 -8.24
N ALA A 67 -15.43 -10.82 -9.05
CA ALA A 67 -15.63 -9.82 -10.10
C ALA A 67 -16.50 -10.33 -11.26
N ARG A 68 -16.58 -11.66 -11.45
CA ARG A 68 -17.40 -12.28 -12.51
C ARG A 68 -18.89 -12.20 -12.20
N ALA A 69 -19.24 -11.94 -10.93
CA ALA A 69 -20.62 -11.72 -10.52
C ALA A 69 -21.21 -10.39 -11.01
N ALA A 70 -20.38 -9.44 -11.50
CA ALA A 70 -20.88 -8.22 -12.10
C ALA A 70 -21.24 -8.43 -13.57
N SER A 71 -22.47 -8.07 -13.96
CA SER A 71 -22.84 -8.03 -15.37
C SER A 71 -22.08 -6.90 -16.10
N PRO A 72 -21.77 -7.07 -17.40
CA PRO A 72 -21.13 -6.01 -18.18
C PRO A 72 -21.91 -4.69 -18.16
N GLU A 73 -23.24 -4.74 -18.22
CA GLU A 73 -24.13 -3.57 -18.08
C GLU A 73 -23.95 -2.88 -16.73
N TYR A 74 -23.95 -3.64 -15.63
CA TYR A 74 -23.75 -3.10 -14.29
C TYR A 74 -22.38 -2.46 -14.10
N VAL A 75 -21.35 -2.88 -14.83
CA VAL A 75 -20.07 -2.15 -14.82
C VAL A 75 -20.16 -0.90 -15.68
N LYS A 76 -20.71 -1.01 -16.89
CA LYS A 76 -20.77 0.09 -17.86
C LYS A 76 -21.48 1.32 -17.32
N TRP A 77 -22.49 1.16 -16.46
CA TRP A 77 -23.22 2.30 -15.89
C TRP A 77 -22.30 3.33 -15.21
N ILE A 78 -21.16 2.92 -14.64
CA ILE A 78 -20.30 3.87 -13.93
C ILE A 78 -19.72 4.90 -14.90
N TRP A 79 -19.48 4.48 -16.14
CA TRP A 79 -18.98 5.32 -17.22
C TRP A 79 -20.04 6.27 -17.79
N THR A 80 -21.32 6.11 -17.42
CA THR A 80 -22.38 7.09 -17.73
C THR A 80 -22.58 8.11 -16.60
N THR A 81 -21.83 8.00 -15.51
CA THR A 81 -21.84 8.96 -14.40
C THR A 81 -20.70 9.99 -14.53
N SER A 82 -20.56 10.88 -13.55
CA SER A 82 -19.44 11.80 -13.43
C SER A 82 -18.08 11.13 -13.12
N PHE A 83 -18.02 9.80 -13.02
CA PHE A 83 -16.78 9.07 -12.73
C PHE A 83 -15.67 9.35 -13.73
N ALA A 84 -15.98 9.38 -15.04
CA ALA A 84 -14.97 9.65 -16.08
C ALA A 84 -14.41 11.07 -15.96
N GLN A 85 -15.29 12.06 -15.78
CA GLN A 85 -14.91 13.46 -15.56
C GLN A 85 -14.10 13.62 -14.28
N TRP A 86 -14.44 12.86 -13.23
CA TRP A 86 -13.69 12.87 -11.98
C TRP A 86 -12.27 12.31 -12.16
N LEU A 87 -12.10 11.21 -12.91
CA LEU A 87 -10.77 10.65 -13.20
C LEU A 87 -9.84 11.66 -13.88
N GLU A 88 -10.40 12.56 -14.68
CA GLU A 88 -9.68 13.62 -15.40
C GLU A 88 -9.50 14.91 -14.60
N SER A 89 -10.15 15.00 -13.43
CA SER A 89 -10.16 16.20 -12.62
C SER A 89 -9.07 16.18 -11.54
N PRO A 90 -8.66 17.35 -11.02
CA PRO A 90 -7.76 17.41 -9.86
C PRO A 90 -8.44 17.03 -8.53
N GLN A 91 -9.72 16.63 -8.53
CA GLN A 91 -10.44 16.30 -7.31
C GLN A 91 -9.93 15.00 -6.68
N SER A 92 -9.61 15.04 -5.40
CA SER A 92 -8.98 13.89 -4.72
C SER A 92 -9.93 12.70 -4.45
N PHE A 93 -11.25 12.91 -4.53
CA PHE A 93 -12.22 12.04 -3.88
C PHE A 93 -13.49 11.84 -4.71
N TYR A 94 -13.89 10.57 -4.91
CA TYR A 94 -15.14 10.18 -5.57
C TYR A 94 -15.90 9.10 -4.81
N TRP A 95 -17.12 9.41 -4.38
CA TRP A 95 -17.90 8.58 -3.45
C TRP A 95 -18.92 7.76 -4.22
N ILE A 96 -18.76 6.44 -4.20
CA ILE A 96 -19.77 5.49 -4.72
C ILE A 96 -20.58 4.93 -3.56
N THR A 97 -21.85 5.32 -3.50
CA THR A 97 -22.80 4.92 -2.46
C THR A 97 -23.85 3.95 -3.02
N GLY A 98 -24.60 3.28 -2.14
CA GLY A 98 -25.65 2.35 -2.54
C GLY A 98 -25.98 1.33 -1.46
N LEU A 99 -27.06 0.57 -1.66
CA LEU A 99 -27.59 -0.38 -0.68
C LEU A 99 -26.60 -1.50 -0.32
N PRO A 100 -26.68 -2.09 0.88
CA PRO A 100 -25.95 -3.33 1.20
C PRO A 100 -26.21 -4.40 0.14
N GLY A 101 -25.17 -5.14 -0.24
CA GLY A 101 -25.29 -6.19 -1.28
C GLY A 101 -25.40 -5.68 -2.72
N SER A 102 -25.49 -4.37 -2.98
CA SER A 102 -25.66 -3.81 -4.33
C SER A 102 -24.47 -3.96 -5.30
N GLY A 103 -23.43 -4.71 -4.92
CA GLY A 103 -22.27 -4.96 -5.79
C GLY A 103 -21.15 -3.91 -5.76
N LYS A 104 -21.17 -2.91 -4.87
CA LYS A 104 -20.16 -1.81 -4.85
C LYS A 104 -18.70 -2.30 -4.82
N SER A 105 -18.37 -3.24 -3.93
CA SER A 105 -16.99 -3.76 -3.87
C SER A 105 -16.62 -4.54 -5.14
N THR A 106 -17.61 -5.17 -5.79
CA THR A 106 -17.44 -5.83 -7.09
C THR A 106 -17.18 -4.81 -8.18
N LEU A 107 -17.94 -3.71 -8.22
CA LEU A 107 -17.69 -2.57 -9.11
C LEU A 107 -16.28 -2.00 -8.90
N MET A 108 -15.89 -1.74 -7.65
CA MET A 108 -14.56 -1.23 -7.28
C MET A 108 -13.43 -2.14 -7.76
N LYS A 109 -13.59 -3.46 -7.60
CA LYS A 109 -12.62 -4.43 -8.12
C LYS A 109 -12.53 -4.39 -9.64
N HIS A 110 -13.66 -4.20 -10.33
CA HIS A 110 -13.67 -4.12 -11.78
C HIS A 110 -12.97 -2.84 -12.28
N ILE A 111 -13.38 -1.66 -11.78
CA ILE A 111 -12.80 -0.38 -12.23
C ILE A 111 -11.30 -0.26 -11.92
N ALA A 112 -10.82 -0.91 -10.84
CA ALA A 112 -9.40 -0.89 -10.49
C ALA A 112 -8.52 -1.65 -11.49
N ASP A 113 -9.06 -2.69 -12.12
CA ASP A 113 -8.35 -3.51 -13.11
C ASP A 113 -8.74 -3.13 -14.57
N ASP A 114 -9.72 -2.24 -14.77
CA ASP A 114 -10.26 -1.81 -16.07
C ASP A 114 -9.22 -1.04 -16.91
N LYS A 115 -9.11 -1.42 -18.19
CA LYS A 115 -8.24 -0.76 -19.16
C LYS A 115 -8.68 0.68 -19.44
N LYS A 116 -9.99 0.94 -19.45
CA LYS A 116 -10.56 2.27 -19.67
C LYS A 116 -10.18 3.21 -18.53
N THR A 117 -10.21 2.74 -17.27
CA THR A 117 -9.69 3.52 -16.13
C THR A 117 -8.23 3.91 -16.33
N LYS A 118 -7.38 2.97 -16.74
CA LYS A 118 -5.96 3.25 -16.98
C LYS A 118 -5.76 4.24 -18.13
N ALA A 119 -6.49 4.09 -19.22
CA ALA A 119 -6.41 4.97 -20.37
C ALA A 119 -6.91 6.39 -20.04
N THR A 120 -8.01 6.53 -19.30
CA THR A 120 -8.54 7.84 -18.87
C THR A 120 -7.59 8.55 -17.91
N LEU A 121 -6.84 7.80 -17.09
CA LEU A 121 -5.84 8.38 -16.20
C LEU A 121 -4.57 8.83 -16.95
N GLU A 122 -4.31 8.41 -18.19
CA GLU A 122 -3.15 8.89 -18.96
C GLU A 122 -3.38 10.33 -19.47
N ILE A 123 -3.14 11.29 -18.58
CA ILE A 123 -3.33 12.73 -18.81
C ILE A 123 -1.95 13.39 -18.90
N ASP A 124 -1.77 14.26 -19.88
CA ASP A 124 -0.54 15.05 -20.10
C ASP A 124 0.76 14.21 -20.19
N GLY A 125 0.65 12.97 -20.66
CA GLY A 125 1.78 12.05 -20.79
C GLY A 125 2.24 11.42 -19.47
N HIS A 126 1.53 11.66 -18.36
CA HIS A 126 1.81 11.03 -17.07
C HIS A 126 1.13 9.67 -16.96
N LYS A 127 1.91 8.64 -16.63
CA LYS A 127 1.40 7.30 -16.38
C LYS A 127 1.03 7.11 -14.91
N TRP A 128 -0.26 6.93 -14.64
CA TRP A 128 -0.75 6.72 -13.29
C TRP A 128 -0.72 5.25 -12.89
N THR A 129 -0.48 5.00 -11.60
CA THR A 129 -0.57 3.66 -11.01
C THR A 129 -1.80 3.59 -10.13
N VAL A 130 -2.75 2.73 -10.50
CA VAL A 130 -3.89 2.40 -9.64
C VAL A 130 -3.43 1.45 -8.54
N VAL A 131 -3.66 1.84 -7.28
CA VAL A 131 -3.43 1.00 -6.10
C VAL A 131 -4.71 0.90 -5.28
N HIS A 132 -4.92 -0.21 -4.60
CA HIS A 132 -6.18 -0.44 -3.90
C HIS A 132 -6.01 -1.20 -2.58
N PHE A 133 -6.97 -1.01 -1.68
CA PHE A 133 -7.17 -1.84 -0.50
C PHE A 133 -8.66 -2.02 -0.27
N PHE A 134 -9.07 -3.24 0.08
CA PHE A 134 -10.48 -3.56 0.32
C PHE A 134 -10.65 -3.95 1.77
N PHE A 135 -11.36 -3.12 2.53
CA PHE A 135 -11.75 -3.46 3.90
C PHE A 135 -12.76 -4.61 3.90
N ASP A 136 -12.58 -5.56 4.82
CA ASP A 136 -13.52 -6.63 5.10
C ASP A 136 -14.13 -6.45 6.49
N PHE A 137 -15.37 -5.95 6.55
CA PHE A 137 -16.09 -5.73 7.80
C PHE A 137 -16.38 -7.02 8.59
N ARG A 138 -16.17 -8.19 7.98
CA ARG A 138 -16.32 -9.50 8.63
C ARG A 138 -15.00 -10.01 9.21
N ALA A 139 -13.90 -9.30 8.98
CA ALA A 139 -12.59 -9.74 9.43
C ALA A 139 -12.44 -9.55 10.95
N GLY A 140 -11.87 -10.56 11.60
CA GLY A 140 -11.56 -10.51 13.03
C GLY A 140 -10.42 -9.55 13.37
N LYS A 141 -10.25 -9.28 14.67
CA LYS A 141 -9.25 -8.33 15.20
C LYS A 141 -7.80 -8.70 14.85
N ASP A 142 -7.51 -9.98 14.65
CA ASP A 142 -6.17 -10.47 14.34
C ASP A 142 -5.79 -10.32 12.85
N THR A 143 -6.62 -9.66 12.06
CA THR A 143 -6.35 -9.38 10.65
C THR A 143 -5.77 -7.99 10.49
N ALA A 144 -4.91 -7.81 9.48
CA ALA A 144 -4.43 -6.50 9.05
C ALA A 144 -5.51 -5.74 8.24
N ASN A 145 -6.77 -5.82 8.66
CA ASN A 145 -7.91 -5.06 8.15
C ASN A 145 -8.01 -3.72 8.90
N ASN A 146 -6.93 -2.94 8.86
CA ASN A 146 -6.77 -1.68 9.57
C ASN A 146 -5.87 -0.73 8.76
N ASN A 147 -5.66 0.49 9.26
CA ASN A 147 -4.86 1.51 8.56
C ASN A 147 -3.42 1.06 8.29
N GLN A 148 -2.80 0.33 9.23
CA GLN A 148 -1.44 -0.18 9.05
C GLN A 148 -1.38 -1.20 7.91
N GLY A 149 -2.33 -2.14 7.86
CA GLY A 149 -2.46 -3.12 6.78
C GLY A 149 -2.76 -2.47 5.43
N MET A 150 -3.63 -1.45 5.42
CA MET A 150 -3.91 -0.63 4.24
C MET A 150 -2.63 0.01 3.70
N LEU A 151 -1.91 0.79 4.52
CA LEU A 151 -0.69 1.47 4.12
C LEU A 151 0.37 0.50 3.61
N ARG A 152 0.64 -0.58 4.36
CA ARG A 152 1.59 -1.64 3.95
C ARG A 152 1.21 -2.25 2.61
N SER A 153 -0.08 -2.49 2.37
CA SER A 153 -0.60 -3.01 1.10
C SER A 153 -0.43 -2.02 -0.05
N LEU A 154 -0.75 -0.74 0.15
CA LEU A 154 -0.63 0.30 -0.86
C LEU A 154 0.85 0.53 -1.23
N PHE A 155 1.73 0.65 -0.23
CA PHE A 155 3.17 0.76 -0.49
C PHE A 155 3.74 -0.47 -1.18
N SER A 156 3.31 -1.69 -0.82
CA SER A 156 3.73 -2.91 -1.51
C SER A 156 3.35 -2.89 -3.00
N GLN A 157 2.20 -2.33 -3.36
CA GLN A 157 1.80 -2.14 -4.76
C GLN A 157 2.65 -1.08 -5.45
N LEU A 158 2.88 0.07 -4.80
CA LEU A 158 3.70 1.15 -5.35
C LEU A 158 5.15 0.71 -5.61
N VAL A 159 5.80 0.03 -4.66
CA VAL A 159 7.17 -0.49 -4.82
C VAL A 159 7.29 -1.49 -5.97
N LYS A 160 6.22 -2.25 -6.24
CA LYS A 160 6.18 -3.18 -7.38
C LYS A 160 6.03 -2.45 -8.71
N SER A 161 5.16 -1.43 -8.76
CA SER A 161 4.80 -0.71 -9.99
C SER A 161 5.78 0.39 -10.37
N LEU A 162 6.43 1.02 -9.39
CA LEU A 162 7.30 2.19 -9.55
C LEU A 162 8.66 1.96 -8.85
N PRO A 163 9.46 0.97 -9.28
CA PRO A 163 10.72 0.64 -8.60
C PRO A 163 11.66 1.85 -8.48
N GLU A 164 11.70 2.70 -9.51
CA GLU A 164 12.53 3.91 -9.58
C GLU A 164 12.32 4.90 -8.43
N LEU A 165 11.07 5.06 -7.99
CA LEU A 165 10.71 6.04 -6.96
C LEU A 165 11.24 5.65 -5.57
N PHE A 166 11.42 4.36 -5.33
CA PHE A 166 11.81 3.85 -4.02
C PHE A 166 13.33 3.64 -3.89
N TYR A 167 14.10 3.73 -4.98
CA TYR A 167 15.55 3.60 -4.90
C TYR A 167 16.21 4.62 -3.97
N PRO A 168 15.85 5.92 -3.98
CA PRO A 168 16.44 6.88 -3.05
C PRO A 168 16.07 6.60 -1.58
N LEU A 169 14.86 6.09 -1.32
CA LEU A 169 14.39 5.72 0.02
C LEU A 169 15.11 4.49 0.56
N ILE A 170 15.43 3.56 -0.34
CA ILE A 170 16.13 2.33 -0.02
C ILE A 170 17.64 2.58 0.17
N MET A 171 18.22 3.56 -0.52
CA MET A 171 19.65 3.88 -0.48
C MET A 171 20.04 4.91 0.60
N ARG A 172 19.08 5.55 1.28
CA ARG A 172 19.35 6.59 2.31
C ARG A 172 19.46 6.09 3.76
N SER A 173 19.44 4.77 4.00
CA SER A 173 19.66 4.22 5.36
C SER A 173 21.12 3.82 5.63
N THR A 174 22.07 4.61 5.14
CA THR A 174 23.51 4.49 5.46
C THR A 174 23.93 5.48 6.53
#